data_AF-K9VXG4-F1
#
_entry.id   AF-K9VXG4-F1
#
_cell.length_a   1.000
_cell.length_b   1.000
_cell.length_c   1.000
_cell.angle_alpha   90.00
_cell.angle_beta   90.00
_cell.angle_gamma   90.00
#
_symmetry.space_group_name_H-M   'P 1'
#
loop_
_entity.id
_entity.type
_entity.pdbx_description
1 polymer ?
#
loop_
_entity_poly.entity_id
_entity_poly.type
_entity_poly.pdbx_seq_one_letter_code
_entity_poly.pdbx_strand_id
1 'polypeptide(L)'
;MRLMLGILIASIGLSALPVKAQVADTQVGALVEALRQAAPKTGKVDDGLYSDWQIKPGNIPRWSKRCIGREMTIPEFESNTATARQVLVCVMRNIMQEEYKASGNNESLAVRRAASWWMTGNPNFYNSGTTNTYTQKVLDFYQKQRSGVTASSSSSTSTNTKPVTQARPPQPPAPRVAASSVQVADTQVSALVEALRMAAPKTGKENDGLYGEWQVMSDNIPRWSQQCTGRALTPSQFANSPVTARYILVCVMRDVLRDEYRNSDKNESLAVQRAAAWWMTGDPTRYSSNETAPYTQKVLAFYQDLRSEKPAQPAQATQPAQPAQPKFLPHI
;
A
#
# COMPACT_ATOMS: atom_id res chain seq x y z
N MET A 1 -37.24 -11.19 73.40
CA MET A 1 -37.82 -10.27 72.39
C MET A 1 -36.79 -10.12 71.28
N ARG A 2 -37.19 -10.40 70.03
CA ARG A 2 -36.38 -10.22 68.82
C ARG A 2 -36.10 -8.73 68.59
N LEU A 3 -34.90 -8.37 68.12
CA LEU A 3 -34.75 -7.28 67.14
C LEU A 3 -33.46 -7.47 66.32
N MET A 4 -33.64 -7.69 65.03
CA MET A 4 -32.64 -7.65 63.96
C MET A 4 -32.36 -6.19 63.59
N LEU A 5 -31.10 -5.83 63.28
CA LEU A 5 -30.67 -4.71 62.42
C LEU A 5 -29.13 -4.69 62.43
N GLY A 6 -28.34 -4.67 61.37
CA GLY A 6 -28.52 -4.66 59.92
C GLY A 6 -27.10 -4.48 59.37
N ILE A 7 -26.57 -5.47 58.65
CA ILE A 7 -25.19 -5.43 58.12
C ILE A 7 -25.20 -4.64 56.81
N LEU A 8 -24.57 -3.48 56.80
CA LEU A 8 -24.22 -2.76 55.57
C LEU A 8 -23.08 -3.52 54.87
N ILE A 9 -23.40 -4.25 53.80
CA ILE A 9 -22.38 -4.78 52.88
C ILE A 9 -22.10 -3.67 51.87
N ALA A 10 -20.96 -3.00 52.03
CA ALA A 10 -20.42 -2.07 51.05
C ALA A 10 -19.91 -2.87 49.84
N SER A 11 -20.72 -2.91 48.78
CA SER A 11 -20.35 -3.47 47.48
C SER A 11 -19.24 -2.64 46.84
N ILE A 12 -17.98 -3.06 46.99
CA ILE A 12 -16.87 -2.53 46.21
C ILE A 12 -17.06 -3.00 44.77
N GLY A 13 -17.59 -2.12 43.92
CA GLY A 13 -17.64 -2.31 42.48
C GLY A 13 -16.22 -2.42 41.93
N LEU A 14 -15.81 -3.64 41.60
CA LEU A 14 -14.56 -3.91 40.88
C LEU A 14 -14.77 -3.46 39.43
N SER A 15 -14.48 -2.19 39.14
CA SER A 15 -14.42 -1.67 37.78
C SER A 15 -13.33 -2.43 37.03
N ALA A 16 -13.72 -3.39 36.19
CA ALA A 16 -12.81 -4.01 35.23
C ALA A 16 -12.31 -2.91 34.28
N LEU A 17 -11.09 -2.42 34.53
CA LEU A 17 -10.40 -1.56 33.59
C LEU A 17 -10.25 -2.34 32.27
N PRO A 18 -10.55 -1.75 31.11
CA PRO A 18 -10.33 -2.41 29.84
C PRO A 18 -8.83 -2.62 29.66
N VAL A 19 -8.37 -3.86 29.83
CA VAL A 19 -7.03 -4.28 29.40
C VAL A 19 -6.98 -4.05 27.90
N LYS A 20 -6.26 -3.03 27.46
CA LYS A 20 -5.92 -2.87 26.04
C LYS A 20 -5.11 -4.10 25.67
N ALA A 21 -5.66 -4.95 24.81
CA ALA A 21 -4.97 -6.11 24.26
C ALA A 21 -3.71 -5.61 23.52
N GLN A 22 -2.56 -5.68 24.19
CA GLN A 22 -1.26 -5.42 23.57
C GLN A 22 -0.90 -6.65 22.75
N VAL A 23 -0.42 -6.44 21.52
CA VAL A 23 0.13 -7.52 20.71
C VAL A 23 1.33 -8.09 21.46
N ALA A 24 1.26 -9.36 21.84
CA ALA A 24 2.31 -10.04 22.59
C ALA A 24 3.53 -10.29 21.70
N ASP A 25 4.73 -10.26 22.29
CA ASP A 25 5.98 -10.55 21.56
C ASP A 25 5.97 -11.94 20.92
N THR A 26 5.26 -12.91 21.52
CA THR A 26 5.06 -14.24 20.95
C THR A 26 4.26 -14.21 19.64
N GLN A 27 3.30 -13.28 19.50
CA GLN A 27 2.54 -13.10 18.26
C GLN A 27 3.44 -12.49 17.18
N VAL A 28 4.21 -11.46 17.51
CA VAL A 28 5.13 -10.85 16.55
C VAL A 28 6.20 -11.84 16.09
N GLY A 29 6.77 -12.62 17.03
CA GLY A 29 7.74 -13.66 16.72
C GLY A 29 7.17 -14.76 15.81
N ALA A 30 5.92 -15.17 16.03
CA ALA A 30 5.24 -16.13 15.17
C ALA A 30 4.96 -15.58 13.76
N LEU A 31 4.61 -14.29 13.65
CA LEU A 31 4.44 -13.62 12.36
C LEU A 31 5.76 -13.56 11.57
N VAL A 32 6.85 -13.17 12.22
CA VAL A 32 8.18 -13.11 11.58
C VAL A 32 8.60 -14.50 11.08
N GLU A 33 8.36 -15.56 11.84
CA GLU A 33 8.66 -16.91 11.39
C GLU A 33 7.75 -17.37 10.24
N ALA A 34 6.46 -17.01 10.28
CA ALA A 34 5.53 -17.29 9.20
C ALA A 34 5.93 -16.60 7.88
N LEU A 35 6.41 -15.35 7.96
CA LEU A 35 6.94 -14.62 6.80
C LEU A 35 8.14 -15.34 6.19
N ARG A 36 9.06 -15.86 7.02
CA ARG A 36 10.21 -16.67 6.59
C ARG A 36 9.79 -17.91 5.82
N GLN A 37 8.84 -18.67 6.36
CA GLN A 37 8.38 -19.92 5.75
C GLN A 37 7.53 -19.67 4.49
N ALA A 38 6.81 -18.55 4.44
CA ALA A 38 6.02 -18.15 3.28
C ALA A 38 6.88 -17.59 2.14
N ALA A 39 8.09 -17.10 2.44
CA ALA A 39 9.01 -16.48 1.50
C ALA A 39 9.11 -17.27 0.19
N PRO A 40 8.91 -16.64 -0.97
CA PRO A 40 9.05 -17.29 -2.26
C PRO A 40 10.48 -17.84 -2.41
N LYS A 41 10.60 -19.11 -2.80
CA LYS A 41 11.88 -19.66 -3.25
C LYS A 41 11.99 -19.35 -4.73
N THR A 42 12.61 -18.22 -5.05
CA THR A 42 12.72 -17.75 -6.44
C THR A 42 13.64 -18.63 -7.29
N GLY A 43 14.55 -19.39 -6.65
CA GLY A 43 15.49 -20.30 -7.33
C GLY A 43 16.46 -19.57 -8.26
N LYS A 44 16.48 -18.24 -8.21
CA LYS A 44 17.36 -17.38 -9.00
C LYS A 44 18.52 -16.96 -8.11
N VAL A 45 19.74 -17.11 -8.60
CA VAL A 45 20.90 -16.43 -8.03
C VAL A 45 20.65 -14.93 -8.20
N ASP A 46 20.78 -14.15 -7.12
CA ASP A 46 20.63 -12.70 -7.09
C ASP A 46 19.27 -12.16 -7.58
N ASP A 47 18.17 -12.66 -7.00
CA ASP A 47 16.82 -12.11 -7.24
C ASP A 47 16.57 -10.71 -6.65
N GLY A 48 17.61 -10.10 -6.08
CA GLY A 48 17.56 -8.78 -5.44
C GLY A 48 16.92 -8.79 -4.06
N LEU A 49 16.69 -9.96 -3.46
CA LEU A 49 16.14 -10.13 -2.12
C LEU A 49 17.12 -10.94 -1.26
N TYR A 50 17.27 -10.53 -0.01
CA TYR A 50 18.33 -11.03 0.87
C TYR A 50 17.76 -11.71 2.10
N SER A 51 18.52 -12.65 2.66
CA SER A 51 18.15 -13.52 3.78
C SER A 51 16.94 -14.44 3.51
N ASP A 52 16.68 -15.35 4.46
CA ASP A 52 15.52 -16.24 4.46
C ASP A 52 14.16 -15.51 4.37
N TRP A 53 14.13 -14.23 4.73
CA TRP A 53 12.91 -13.42 4.73
C TRP A 53 12.69 -12.63 3.44
N GLN A 54 13.61 -12.72 2.48
CA GLN A 54 13.50 -12.07 1.17
C GLN A 54 13.34 -10.54 1.30
N ILE A 55 14.30 -9.92 2.00
CA ILE A 55 14.30 -8.48 2.29
C ILE A 55 14.94 -7.71 1.14
N LYS A 56 14.33 -6.59 0.75
CA LYS A 56 14.92 -5.66 -0.21
C LYS A 56 16.18 -4.98 0.37
N PRO A 57 17.25 -4.80 -0.42
CA PRO A 57 18.53 -4.26 0.05
C PRO A 57 18.39 -2.89 0.73
N GLY A 58 17.59 -1.99 0.16
CA GLY A 58 17.38 -0.64 0.72
C GLY A 58 16.69 -0.62 2.09
N ASN A 59 16.01 -1.69 2.48
CA ASN A 59 15.38 -1.77 3.80
C ASN A 59 16.38 -2.15 4.91
N ILE A 60 17.42 -2.94 4.59
CA ILE A 60 18.33 -3.51 5.60
C ILE A 60 19.02 -2.41 6.43
N PRO A 61 19.75 -1.43 5.84
CA PRO A 61 20.44 -0.40 6.63
C PRO A 61 19.45 0.45 7.45
N ARG A 62 18.34 0.84 6.84
CA ARG A 62 17.33 1.70 7.47
C ARG A 62 16.65 1.02 8.65
N TRP A 63 16.22 -0.24 8.49
CA TRP A 63 15.55 -1.00 9.54
C TRP A 63 16.51 -1.36 10.66
N SER A 64 17.73 -1.77 10.35
CA SER A 64 18.71 -2.07 11.39
C SER A 64 19.07 -0.82 12.19
N LYS A 65 19.26 0.34 11.54
CA LYS A 65 19.56 1.58 12.27
C LYS A 65 18.45 1.95 13.25
N ARG A 66 17.21 1.85 12.81
CA ARG A 66 16.05 2.11 13.66
C ARG A 66 15.96 1.12 14.83
N CYS A 67 16.26 -0.15 14.62
CA CYS A 67 15.97 -1.22 15.57
C CYS A 67 17.13 -1.57 16.52
N ILE A 68 18.37 -1.41 16.07
CA ILE A 68 19.58 -1.77 16.81
C ILE A 68 20.62 -0.64 16.86
N GLY A 69 20.27 0.57 16.39
CA GLY A 69 21.11 1.76 16.50
C GLY A 69 22.22 1.90 15.46
N ARG A 70 22.39 0.93 14.54
CA ARG A 70 23.39 0.99 13.47
C ARG A 70 22.89 0.42 12.14
N GLU A 71 23.42 0.95 11.04
CA GLU A 71 23.23 0.37 9.71
C GLU A 71 23.98 -0.97 9.64
N MET A 72 23.30 -2.00 9.15
CA MET A 72 23.89 -3.27 8.76
C MET A 72 24.11 -3.26 7.26
N THR A 73 25.21 -3.84 6.82
CA THR A 73 25.39 -4.16 5.41
C THR A 73 24.57 -5.40 5.06
N ILE A 74 24.36 -5.63 3.76
CA ILE A 74 23.69 -6.84 3.28
C ILE A 74 24.42 -8.12 3.76
N PRO A 75 25.75 -8.28 3.58
CA PRO A 75 26.46 -9.46 4.06
C PRO A 75 26.36 -9.66 5.58
N GLU A 76 26.39 -8.58 6.38
CA GLU A 76 26.19 -8.66 7.83
C GLU A 76 24.80 -9.16 8.19
N PHE A 77 23.77 -8.71 7.46
CA PHE A 77 22.38 -9.11 7.71
C PHE A 77 22.15 -10.57 7.34
N GLU A 78 22.74 -11.05 6.25
CA GLU A 78 22.60 -12.45 5.82
C GLU A 78 23.39 -13.43 6.69
N SER A 79 24.61 -13.05 7.08
CA SER A 79 25.48 -13.90 7.90
C SER A 79 25.06 -13.97 9.38
N ASN A 80 24.23 -13.03 9.85
CA ASN A 80 23.77 -12.98 11.24
C ASN A 80 22.25 -13.10 11.35
N THR A 81 21.75 -14.31 11.11
CA THR A 81 20.31 -14.64 11.15
C THR A 81 19.62 -14.23 12.45
N ALA A 82 20.31 -14.32 13.60
CA ALA A 82 19.77 -13.93 14.89
C ALA A 82 19.51 -12.42 14.97
N THR A 83 20.47 -11.61 14.53
CA THR A 83 20.34 -10.15 14.50
C THR A 83 19.34 -9.72 13.43
N ALA A 84 19.33 -10.37 12.26
CA ALA A 84 18.31 -10.15 11.23
C ALA A 84 16.91 -10.37 11.81
N ARG A 85 16.67 -11.50 12.49
CA ARG A 85 15.40 -11.78 13.16
C ARG A 85 15.04 -10.71 14.20
N GLN A 86 16.00 -10.23 14.99
CA GLN A 86 15.76 -9.15 15.96
C GLN A 86 15.27 -7.86 15.28
N VAL A 87 15.92 -7.46 14.19
CA VAL A 87 15.51 -6.30 13.38
C VAL A 87 14.10 -6.50 12.85
N LEU A 88 13.79 -7.67 12.30
CA LEU A 88 12.48 -7.96 11.73
C LEU A 88 11.36 -8.01 12.78
N VAL A 89 11.62 -8.56 13.97
CA VAL A 89 10.67 -8.51 15.10
C VAL A 89 10.40 -7.06 15.51
N CYS A 90 11.43 -6.23 15.59
CA CYS A 90 11.27 -4.81 15.89
C CYS A 90 10.40 -4.08 14.85
N VAL A 91 10.64 -4.30 13.55
CA VAL A 91 9.83 -3.70 12.48
C VAL A 91 8.39 -4.20 12.53
N MET A 92 8.20 -5.52 12.60
CA MET A 92 6.88 -6.14 12.53
C MET A 92 6.05 -5.91 13.79
N ARG A 93 6.64 -5.57 14.93
CA ARG A 93 5.88 -5.20 16.14
C ARG A 93 4.97 -4.01 15.89
N ASN A 94 5.49 -2.94 15.29
CA ASN A 94 4.72 -1.72 15.03
C ASN A 94 3.63 -2.00 13.98
N ILE A 95 3.99 -2.66 12.88
CA ILE A 95 3.04 -3.04 11.82
C ILE A 95 1.92 -3.91 12.38
N MET A 96 2.25 -4.96 13.14
CA MET A 96 1.25 -5.85 13.70
C MET A 96 0.34 -5.14 14.70
N GLN A 97 0.87 -4.21 15.52
CA GLN A 97 0.06 -3.39 16.42
C GLN A 97 -0.92 -2.47 15.69
N GLU A 98 -0.49 -1.85 14.59
CA GLU A 98 -1.34 -1.00 13.75
C GLU A 98 -2.44 -1.83 13.07
N GLU A 99 -2.08 -2.97 12.49
CA GLU A 99 -3.04 -3.83 11.80
C GLU A 99 -4.00 -4.56 12.75
N TYR A 100 -3.59 -4.81 14.01
CA TYR A 100 -4.51 -5.30 15.04
C TYR A 100 -5.62 -4.30 15.33
N LYS A 101 -5.28 -3.01 15.44
CA LYS A 101 -6.27 -1.94 15.64
C LYS A 101 -7.16 -1.79 14.40
N ALA A 102 -6.55 -1.73 13.22
CA ALA A 102 -7.28 -1.54 11.95
C ALA A 102 -8.22 -2.70 11.61
N SER A 103 -7.93 -3.90 12.12
CA SER A 103 -8.77 -5.10 11.93
C SER A 103 -9.87 -5.27 12.97
N GLY A 104 -10.08 -4.30 13.88
CA GLY A 104 -11.03 -4.45 14.97
C GLY A 104 -10.64 -5.54 15.97
N ASN A 105 -9.32 -5.70 16.22
CA ASN A 105 -8.72 -6.73 17.04
C ASN A 105 -8.85 -8.18 16.50
N ASN A 106 -9.11 -8.33 15.20
CA ASN A 106 -9.13 -9.65 14.56
C ASN A 106 -7.69 -10.08 14.18
N GLU A 107 -7.10 -10.97 14.98
CA GLU A 107 -5.73 -11.46 14.81
C GLU A 107 -5.47 -12.04 13.40
N SER A 108 -6.38 -12.85 12.87
CA SER A 108 -6.18 -13.47 11.55
C SER A 108 -6.19 -12.43 10.43
N LEU A 109 -7.08 -11.44 10.52
CA LEU A 109 -7.11 -10.32 9.58
C LEU A 109 -5.87 -9.42 9.74
N ALA A 110 -5.43 -9.15 10.98
CA ALA A 110 -4.22 -8.39 11.26
C ALA A 110 -2.97 -9.04 10.65
N VAL A 111 -2.82 -10.37 10.80
CA VAL A 111 -1.73 -11.14 10.20
C VAL A 111 -1.74 -11.00 8.67
N ARG A 112 -2.90 -11.14 8.04
CA ARG A 112 -3.01 -11.04 6.58
C ARG A 112 -2.69 -9.64 6.08
N ARG A 113 -3.15 -8.60 6.79
CA ARG A 113 -2.85 -7.20 6.47
C ARG A 113 -1.37 -6.88 6.68
N ALA A 114 -0.75 -7.36 7.76
CA ALA A 114 0.68 -7.22 7.99
C ALA A 114 1.52 -7.96 6.92
N ALA A 115 1.08 -9.14 6.48
CA ALA A 115 1.70 -9.87 5.37
C ALA A 115 1.53 -9.13 4.02
N SER A 116 0.39 -8.47 3.81
CA SER A 116 0.18 -7.63 2.63
C SER A 116 1.12 -6.42 2.63
N TRP A 117 1.27 -5.77 3.79
CA TRP A 117 2.26 -4.70 3.97
C TRP A 117 3.69 -5.20 3.71
N TRP A 118 4.03 -6.38 4.22
CA TRP A 118 5.33 -6.99 3.98
C TRP A 118 5.64 -7.18 2.49
N MET A 119 4.68 -7.73 1.75
CA MET A 119 4.84 -8.04 0.33
C MET A 119 4.77 -6.80 -0.57
N THR A 120 3.91 -5.84 -0.24
CA THR A 120 3.50 -4.78 -1.18
C THR A 120 3.72 -3.36 -0.66
N GLY A 121 4.01 -3.19 0.63
CA GLY A 121 3.97 -1.92 1.34
C GLY A 121 2.56 -1.42 1.68
N ASN A 122 1.49 -2.12 1.25
CA ASN A 122 0.11 -1.72 1.50
C ASN A 122 -0.69 -2.83 2.22
N PRO A 123 -1.22 -2.59 3.42
CA PRO A 123 -1.97 -3.60 4.16
C PRO A 123 -3.36 -3.91 3.56
N ASN A 124 -3.91 -3.01 2.75
CA ASN A 124 -5.26 -3.13 2.19
C ASN A 124 -5.36 -4.08 0.99
N PHE A 125 -4.22 -4.49 0.40
CA PHE A 125 -4.19 -5.45 -0.71
C PHE A 125 -4.25 -6.92 -0.27
N TYR A 126 -4.50 -7.18 1.02
CA TYR A 126 -4.43 -8.54 1.59
C TYR A 126 -5.37 -9.55 0.94
N ASN A 127 -6.45 -9.11 0.31
CA ASN A 127 -7.43 -9.97 -0.38
C ASN A 127 -7.37 -9.86 -1.91
N SER A 128 -6.33 -9.22 -2.45
CA SER A 128 -6.24 -8.88 -3.87
C SER A 128 -5.28 -9.80 -4.62
N GLY A 129 -5.70 -10.34 -5.77
CA GLY A 129 -4.83 -11.04 -6.73
C GLY A 129 -3.86 -12.06 -6.11
N THR A 130 -2.59 -11.98 -6.51
CA THR A 130 -1.51 -12.84 -5.99
C THR A 130 -1.15 -12.54 -4.53
N THR A 131 -1.44 -11.33 -4.04
CA THR A 131 -1.26 -10.96 -2.63
C THR A 131 -2.18 -11.78 -1.73
N ASN A 132 -3.41 -12.08 -2.16
CA ASN A 132 -4.31 -12.97 -1.41
C ASN A 132 -3.67 -14.34 -1.15
N THR A 133 -3.08 -14.95 -2.18
CA THR A 133 -2.40 -16.25 -2.07
C THR A 133 -1.24 -16.19 -1.08
N TYR A 134 -0.43 -15.14 -1.16
CA TYR A 134 0.70 -14.95 -0.25
C TYR A 134 0.25 -14.74 1.19
N THR A 135 -0.72 -13.84 1.43
CA THR A 135 -1.17 -13.55 2.81
C THR A 135 -1.90 -14.72 3.44
N GLN A 136 -2.61 -15.53 2.66
CA GLN A 136 -3.21 -16.78 3.17
C GLN A 136 -2.12 -17.78 3.57
N LYS A 137 -1.08 -17.96 2.74
CA LYS A 137 0.06 -18.83 3.06
C LYS A 137 0.76 -18.39 4.35
N VAL A 138 0.95 -17.09 4.56
CA VAL A 138 1.51 -16.54 5.81
C VAL A 138 0.59 -16.85 7.00
N LEU A 139 -0.73 -16.64 6.85
CA LEU A 139 -1.69 -16.94 7.92
C LEU A 139 -1.66 -18.43 8.30
N ASP A 140 -1.55 -19.33 7.33
CA ASP A 140 -1.50 -20.77 7.58
C ASP A 140 -0.25 -21.16 8.39
N PHE A 141 0.92 -20.60 8.06
CA PHE A 141 2.14 -20.82 8.85
C PHE A 141 2.06 -20.19 10.24
N TYR A 142 1.47 -18.99 10.33
CA TYR A 142 1.27 -18.31 11.60
C TYR A 142 0.42 -19.15 12.55
N GLN A 143 -0.71 -19.67 12.07
CA GLN A 143 -1.61 -20.50 12.87
C GLN A 143 -0.95 -21.81 13.32
N LYS A 144 -0.12 -22.43 12.47
CA LYS A 144 0.68 -23.60 12.87
C LYS A 144 1.65 -23.26 14.00
N GLN A 145 2.33 -22.13 13.91
CA GLN A 145 3.25 -21.68 14.96
C GLN A 145 2.50 -21.40 16.28
N ARG A 146 1.32 -20.80 16.20
CA ARG A 146 0.46 -20.51 17.37
C ARG A 146 -0.10 -21.78 18.01
N SER A 147 -0.41 -22.79 17.21
CA SER A 147 -0.93 -24.08 17.66
C SER A 147 0.17 -24.99 18.22
N GLY A 148 1.40 -24.87 17.72
CA GLY A 148 2.57 -25.58 18.26
C GLY A 148 3.02 -25.07 19.64
N VAL A 149 2.75 -23.79 19.95
CA VAL A 149 3.00 -23.20 21.28
C VAL A 149 1.95 -23.66 22.31
N THR A 150 0.74 -24.02 21.88
CA THR A 150 -0.31 -24.56 22.77
C THR A 150 -0.28 -26.09 22.91
N ALA A 151 0.50 -26.81 22.10
CA ALA A 151 0.57 -28.28 22.12
C ALA A 151 1.43 -28.89 23.26
N SER A 152 1.98 -28.08 24.17
CA SER A 152 2.59 -28.58 25.43
C SER A 152 1.66 -28.51 26.64
N SER A 153 0.35 -28.33 26.44
CA SER A 153 -0.63 -28.55 27.51
C SER A 153 -1.96 -29.01 26.93
N SER A 154 -2.34 -30.21 27.34
CA SER A 154 -3.72 -30.75 27.33
C SER A 154 -4.16 -31.49 26.06
N SER A 155 -3.94 -32.79 26.14
CA SER A 155 -4.67 -33.88 25.47
C SER A 155 -6.17 -33.94 25.84
N SER A 156 -6.92 -34.71 25.03
CA SER A 156 -8.34 -35.14 25.10
C SER A 156 -9.34 -34.18 24.40
N THR A 157 -10.29 -34.58 23.53
CA THR A 157 -10.73 -35.87 22.99
C THR A 157 -11.58 -35.60 21.72
N SER A 158 -11.47 -36.46 20.71
CA SER A 158 -12.33 -36.53 19.52
C SER A 158 -13.76 -36.97 19.82
N THR A 159 -14.75 -36.37 19.14
CA THR A 159 -15.97 -37.05 18.65
C THR A 159 -16.55 -36.37 17.39
N ASN A 160 -16.43 -37.09 16.27
CA ASN A 160 -17.39 -37.35 15.17
C ASN A 160 -18.86 -36.82 15.33
N THR A 161 -19.73 -36.45 14.35
CA THR A 161 -19.87 -36.60 12.88
C THR A 161 -21.10 -35.79 12.36
N LYS A 162 -20.89 -34.84 11.41
CA LYS A 162 -21.62 -34.66 10.10
C LYS A 162 -23.11 -34.13 10.07
N PRO A 163 -23.72 -33.89 8.88
CA PRO A 163 -23.70 -32.66 8.05
C PRO A 163 -25.10 -32.06 7.77
N VAL A 164 -25.18 -30.76 7.43
CA VAL A 164 -26.39 -30.18 6.81
C VAL A 164 -26.05 -29.11 5.76
N THR A 165 -26.36 -29.48 4.52
CA THR A 165 -27.04 -28.72 3.44
C THR A 165 -26.40 -27.50 2.77
N GLN A 166 -26.12 -27.75 1.51
CA GLN A 166 -25.78 -26.90 0.38
C GLN A 166 -26.95 -25.97 0.01
N ALA A 167 -26.70 -24.66 -0.11
CA ALA A 167 -27.63 -23.69 -0.71
C ALA A 167 -26.91 -22.86 -1.79
N ARG A 168 -27.67 -22.60 -2.85
CA ARG A 168 -27.31 -22.17 -4.20
C ARG A 168 -26.72 -20.74 -4.29
N PRO A 169 -25.83 -20.44 -5.26
CA PRO A 169 -25.26 -19.12 -5.47
C PRO A 169 -26.29 -18.11 -6.04
N PRO A 170 -26.27 -16.83 -5.60
CA PRO A 170 -27.05 -15.79 -6.24
C PRO A 170 -26.41 -15.32 -7.55
N GLN A 171 -27.24 -15.27 -8.59
CA GLN A 171 -26.95 -14.89 -9.96
C GLN A 171 -26.80 -13.35 -10.10
N PRO A 172 -26.06 -12.82 -11.10
CA PRO A 172 -25.67 -11.40 -11.18
C PRO A 172 -26.83 -10.48 -11.58
N PRO A 173 -26.91 -9.24 -11.06
CA PRO A 173 -27.80 -8.23 -11.61
C PRO A 173 -27.24 -7.63 -12.92
N ALA A 174 -28.13 -7.49 -13.90
CA ALA A 174 -27.98 -6.83 -15.19
C ALA A 174 -27.62 -5.32 -15.06
N PRO A 175 -27.12 -4.65 -16.14
CA PRO A 175 -26.39 -3.39 -16.04
C PRO A 175 -27.30 -2.21 -15.69
N ARG A 176 -26.91 -1.48 -14.64
CA ARG A 176 -27.56 -0.24 -14.21
C ARG A 176 -26.97 0.93 -15.00
N VAL A 177 -27.86 1.69 -15.63
CA VAL A 177 -27.57 2.96 -16.31
C VAL A 177 -26.82 3.91 -15.36
N ALA A 178 -25.79 4.56 -15.90
CA ALA A 178 -24.80 5.35 -15.19
C ALA A 178 -25.40 6.42 -14.27
N ALA A 179 -25.21 6.25 -12.96
CA ALA A 179 -25.26 7.35 -12.02
C ALA A 179 -23.93 8.10 -12.11
N SER A 180 -23.97 9.40 -12.39
CA SER A 180 -22.81 10.31 -12.37
C SER A 180 -22.18 10.32 -10.98
N SER A 181 -21.28 9.38 -10.72
CA SER A 181 -20.44 9.37 -9.53
C SER A 181 -19.46 10.53 -9.65
N VAL A 182 -19.37 11.36 -8.61
CA VAL A 182 -18.30 12.35 -8.44
C VAL A 182 -16.95 11.60 -8.53
N GLN A 183 -16.35 11.62 -9.70
CA GLN A 183 -15.06 11.00 -10.01
C GLN A 183 -14.02 12.12 -10.13
N VAL A 184 -12.82 11.85 -9.63
CA VAL A 184 -11.65 12.65 -9.94
C VAL A 184 -11.51 12.71 -11.46
N ALA A 185 -11.50 13.91 -12.02
CA ALA A 185 -11.41 14.14 -13.46
C ALA A 185 -10.00 13.82 -13.99
N ASP A 186 -9.90 13.41 -15.25
CA ASP A 186 -8.60 13.12 -15.89
C ASP A 186 -7.67 14.35 -15.92
N THR A 187 -8.24 15.56 -15.93
CA THR A 187 -7.49 16.82 -15.81
C THR A 187 -6.87 16.99 -14.44
N GLN A 188 -7.54 16.56 -13.36
CA GLN A 188 -7.00 16.57 -12.00
C GLN A 188 -5.85 15.56 -11.89
N VAL A 189 -6.02 14.34 -12.41
CA VAL A 189 -4.96 13.33 -12.39
C VAL A 189 -3.74 13.80 -13.20
N SER A 190 -3.98 14.37 -14.38
CA SER A 190 -2.90 14.90 -15.24
C SER A 190 -2.13 16.04 -14.57
N ALA A 191 -2.83 16.96 -13.91
CA ALA A 191 -2.19 18.05 -13.17
C ALA A 191 -1.38 17.54 -11.97
N LEU A 192 -1.85 16.52 -11.25
CA LEU A 192 -1.11 15.91 -10.15
C LEU A 192 0.19 15.25 -10.65
N VAL A 193 0.11 14.47 -11.74
CA VAL A 193 1.30 13.83 -12.32
C VAL A 193 2.32 14.88 -12.76
N GLU A 194 1.88 15.98 -13.37
CA GLU A 194 2.78 17.06 -13.77
C GLU A 194 3.38 17.79 -12.56
N ALA A 195 2.59 18.08 -11.53
CA ALA A 195 3.08 18.67 -10.29
C ALA A 195 4.15 17.80 -9.60
N LEU A 196 3.99 16.47 -9.61
CA LEU A 196 4.99 15.54 -9.09
C LEU A 196 6.31 15.61 -9.89
N ARG A 197 6.23 15.78 -11.21
CA ARG A 197 7.39 15.97 -12.10
C ARG A 197 8.16 17.25 -11.75
N MET A 198 7.43 18.37 -11.60
CA MET A 198 8.02 19.67 -11.28
C MET A 198 8.62 19.71 -9.87
N ALA A 199 8.02 18.96 -8.93
CA ALA A 199 8.51 18.84 -7.56
C ALA A 199 9.69 17.85 -7.41
N ALA A 200 9.94 17.00 -8.40
CA ALA A 200 10.96 15.96 -8.34
C ALA A 200 12.35 16.56 -8.01
N PRO A 201 13.01 16.10 -6.94
CA PRO A 201 14.36 16.58 -6.60
C PRO A 201 15.34 16.22 -7.72
N LYS A 202 16.20 17.17 -8.11
CA LYS A 202 17.35 16.88 -8.97
C LYS A 202 18.49 16.42 -8.08
N THR A 203 18.74 15.12 -8.04
CA THR A 203 19.75 14.54 -7.14
C THR A 203 21.18 14.75 -7.64
N GLY A 204 21.38 14.94 -8.96
CA GLY A 204 22.69 15.12 -9.57
C GLY A 204 23.64 13.93 -9.36
N LYS A 205 23.11 12.81 -8.84
CA LYS A 205 23.84 11.60 -8.53
C LYS A 205 23.62 10.59 -9.65
N GLU A 206 24.71 10.12 -10.24
CA GLU A 206 24.66 9.00 -11.15
C GLU A 206 24.19 7.75 -10.39
N ASN A 207 23.19 7.04 -10.92
CA ASN A 207 22.62 5.82 -10.34
C ASN A 207 22.07 5.93 -8.91
N ASP A 208 21.27 6.96 -8.62
CA ASP A 208 20.53 7.08 -7.35
C ASP A 208 19.33 6.13 -7.20
N GLY A 209 19.10 5.26 -8.19
CA GLY A 209 17.99 4.30 -8.21
C GLY A 209 16.64 4.92 -8.58
N LEU A 210 16.62 6.18 -9.02
CA LEU A 210 15.43 6.91 -9.43
C LEU A 210 15.45 7.14 -10.95
N TYR A 211 14.32 6.89 -11.60
CA TYR A 211 14.23 6.85 -13.05
C TYR A 211 13.18 7.81 -13.61
N GLY A 212 13.53 8.39 -14.75
CA GLY A 212 12.69 9.35 -15.46
C GLY A 212 12.52 10.68 -14.72
N GLU A 213 11.72 11.55 -15.31
CA GLU A 213 11.51 12.93 -14.83
C GLU A 213 10.77 12.99 -13.49
N TRP A 214 10.07 11.92 -13.12
CA TRP A 214 9.31 11.81 -11.87
C TRP A 214 10.09 11.16 -10.74
N GLN A 215 11.34 10.75 -10.98
CA GLN A 215 12.21 10.12 -9.98
C GLN A 215 11.54 8.86 -9.37
N VAL A 216 11.10 7.96 -10.24
CA VAL A 216 10.43 6.72 -9.82
C VAL A 216 11.46 5.68 -9.40
N MET A 217 11.29 5.09 -8.22
CA MET A 217 12.11 3.96 -7.78
C MET A 217 12.01 2.79 -8.77
N SER A 218 13.15 2.18 -9.13
CA SER A 218 13.24 1.02 -10.04
C SER A 218 12.20 -0.06 -9.75
N ASP A 219 11.99 -0.40 -8.49
CA ASP A 219 11.08 -1.45 -8.02
C ASP A 219 9.62 -1.23 -8.39
N ASN A 220 9.21 0.03 -8.57
CA ASN A 220 7.82 0.36 -8.91
C ASN A 220 7.55 0.18 -10.40
N ILE A 221 8.57 0.30 -11.23
CA ILE A 221 8.43 0.39 -12.69
C ILE A 221 7.87 -0.91 -13.29
N PRO A 222 8.43 -2.12 -13.02
CA PRO A 222 7.90 -3.35 -13.60
C PRO A 222 6.43 -3.60 -13.22
N ARG A 223 6.06 -3.39 -11.94
CA ARG A 223 4.68 -3.64 -11.48
C ARG A 223 3.69 -2.63 -12.04
N TRP A 224 4.02 -1.34 -12.03
CA TRP A 224 3.12 -0.29 -12.49
C TRP A 224 2.92 -0.36 -14.01
N SER A 225 4.00 -0.60 -14.75
CA SER A 225 3.90 -0.81 -16.19
C SER A 225 3.11 -2.07 -16.55
N GLN A 226 3.31 -3.19 -15.85
CA GLN A 226 2.52 -4.40 -16.06
C GLN A 226 1.02 -4.15 -15.82
N GLN A 227 0.68 -3.47 -14.72
CA GLN A 227 -0.70 -3.13 -14.38
C GLN A 227 -1.35 -2.22 -15.44
N CYS A 228 -0.62 -1.20 -15.91
CA CYS A 228 -1.20 -0.15 -16.75
C CYS A 228 -1.11 -0.42 -18.25
N THR A 229 -0.12 -1.18 -18.70
CA THR A 229 0.15 -1.43 -20.13
C THR A 229 0.05 -2.90 -20.51
N GLY A 230 -0.10 -3.81 -19.54
CA GLY A 230 -0.02 -5.25 -19.77
C GLY A 230 1.40 -5.79 -19.95
N ARG A 231 2.43 -4.94 -19.86
CA ARG A 231 3.84 -5.32 -20.00
C ARG A 231 4.71 -4.68 -18.92
N ALA A 232 5.49 -5.52 -18.24
CA ALA A 232 6.55 -5.07 -17.34
C ALA A 232 7.70 -4.41 -18.12
N LEU A 233 7.97 -3.14 -17.82
CA LEU A 233 9.12 -2.39 -18.31
C LEU A 233 10.30 -2.53 -17.36
N THR A 234 11.51 -2.48 -17.91
CA THR A 234 12.72 -2.23 -17.13
C THR A 234 12.83 -0.74 -16.77
N PRO A 235 13.60 -0.38 -15.73
CA PRO A 235 13.84 1.02 -15.39
C PRO A 235 14.40 1.86 -16.54
N SER A 236 15.30 1.29 -17.36
CA SER A 236 15.83 1.95 -18.55
C SER A 236 14.76 2.15 -19.63
N GLN A 237 13.92 1.14 -19.89
CA GLN A 237 12.81 1.28 -20.85
C GLN A 237 11.80 2.36 -20.43
N PHE A 238 11.53 2.47 -19.13
CA PHE A 238 10.69 3.52 -18.58
C PHE A 238 11.33 4.91 -18.70
N ALA A 239 12.60 5.04 -18.32
CA ALA A 239 13.33 6.30 -18.38
C ALA A 239 13.48 6.83 -19.82
N ASN A 240 13.66 5.93 -20.79
CA ASN A 240 13.84 6.28 -22.20
C ASN A 240 12.54 6.65 -22.93
N SER A 241 11.38 6.61 -22.26
CA SER A 241 10.09 6.99 -22.86
C SER A 241 9.26 7.84 -21.91
N PRO A 242 9.49 9.18 -21.85
CA PRO A 242 8.71 10.08 -21.00
C PRO A 242 7.19 10.01 -21.27
N VAL A 243 6.79 9.76 -22.51
CA VAL A 243 5.38 9.57 -22.88
C VAL A 243 4.79 8.32 -22.22
N THR A 244 5.48 7.18 -22.31
CA THR A 244 5.03 5.93 -21.68
C THR A 244 5.08 6.03 -20.15
N ALA A 245 6.13 6.65 -19.61
CA ALA A 245 6.25 6.92 -18.18
C ALA A 245 5.05 7.74 -17.68
N ARG A 246 4.74 8.87 -18.34
CA ARG A 246 3.57 9.70 -18.00
C ARG A 246 2.27 8.89 -18.05
N TYR A 247 2.06 8.06 -19.08
CA TYR A 247 0.87 7.22 -19.18
C TYR A 247 0.72 6.27 -17.97
N ILE A 248 1.79 5.58 -17.60
CA ILE A 248 1.82 4.68 -16.44
C ILE A 248 1.51 5.46 -15.15
N LEU A 249 2.11 6.64 -14.98
CA LEU A 249 1.89 7.46 -13.79
C LEU A 249 0.47 8.01 -13.71
N VAL A 250 -0.13 8.44 -14.82
CA VAL A 250 -1.56 8.82 -14.85
C VAL A 250 -2.45 7.65 -14.46
N CYS A 251 -2.14 6.44 -14.95
CA CYS A 251 -2.88 5.24 -14.58
C CYS A 251 -2.81 4.95 -13.07
N VAL A 252 -1.61 4.93 -12.48
CA VAL A 252 -1.41 4.66 -11.04
C VAL A 252 -1.98 5.77 -10.17
N MET A 253 -1.69 7.04 -10.50
CA MET A 253 -2.09 8.18 -9.68
C MET A 253 -3.59 8.46 -9.73
N ARG A 254 -4.31 7.96 -10.74
CA ARG A 254 -5.78 8.02 -10.77
C ARG A 254 -6.39 7.29 -9.57
N ASP A 255 -5.88 6.11 -9.25
CA ASP A 255 -6.37 5.32 -8.11
C ASP A 255 -6.05 6.02 -6.79
N VAL A 256 -4.78 6.43 -6.63
CA VAL A 256 -4.30 7.12 -5.43
C VAL A 256 -5.07 8.41 -5.17
N LEU A 257 -5.20 9.29 -6.17
CA LEU A 257 -5.91 10.55 -6.01
C LEU A 257 -7.40 10.34 -5.73
N ARG A 258 -8.02 9.33 -6.35
CA ARG A 258 -9.42 8.98 -6.09
C ARG A 258 -9.65 8.51 -4.66
N ASP A 259 -8.78 7.66 -4.14
CA ASP A 259 -8.88 7.16 -2.78
C ASP A 259 -8.64 8.30 -1.78
N GLU A 260 -7.61 9.11 -1.99
CA GLU A 260 -7.31 10.23 -1.10
C GLU A 260 -8.35 11.35 -1.17
N TYR A 261 -9.00 11.55 -2.32
CA TYR A 261 -10.13 12.48 -2.43
C TYR A 261 -11.34 12.02 -1.61
N ARG A 262 -11.58 10.71 -1.51
CA ARG A 262 -12.64 10.17 -0.63
C ARG A 262 -12.23 10.29 0.83
N ASN A 263 -10.98 9.97 1.16
CA ASN A 263 -10.44 9.99 2.52
C ASN A 263 -10.25 11.41 3.08
N SER A 264 -10.32 12.44 2.23
CA SER A 264 -10.19 13.85 2.59
C SER A 264 -11.53 14.57 2.67
N ASP A 265 -12.66 13.85 2.74
CA ASP A 265 -14.01 14.42 2.65
C ASP A 265 -14.19 15.28 1.39
N LYS A 266 -13.61 14.83 0.27
CA LYS A 266 -13.63 15.51 -1.03
C LYS A 266 -12.86 16.84 -1.04
N ASN A 267 -11.93 17.02 -0.12
CA ASN A 267 -10.98 18.13 -0.16
C ASN A 267 -9.85 17.82 -1.15
N GLU A 268 -9.87 18.47 -2.32
CA GLU A 268 -8.89 18.29 -3.40
C GLU A 268 -7.47 18.63 -2.98
N SER A 269 -7.27 19.77 -2.30
CA SER A 269 -5.94 20.19 -1.84
C SER A 269 -5.33 19.19 -0.86
N LEU A 270 -6.13 18.72 0.10
CA LEU A 270 -5.69 17.69 1.05
C LEU A 270 -5.41 16.35 0.33
N ALA A 271 -6.24 15.97 -0.64
CA ALA A 271 -6.04 14.75 -1.42
C ALA A 271 -4.73 14.78 -2.22
N VAL A 272 -4.39 15.93 -2.81
CA VAL A 272 -3.13 16.16 -3.52
C VAL A 272 -1.94 16.04 -2.57
N GLN A 273 -2.00 16.66 -1.40
CA GLN A 273 -0.93 16.56 -0.40
C GLN A 273 -0.74 15.11 0.08
N ARG A 274 -1.82 14.38 0.33
CA ARG A 274 -1.78 12.97 0.72
C ARG A 274 -1.26 12.06 -0.40
N ALA A 275 -1.66 12.31 -1.64
CA ALA A 275 -1.13 11.59 -2.80
C ALA A 275 0.39 11.86 -2.98
N ALA A 276 0.85 13.08 -2.72
CA ALA A 276 2.27 13.42 -2.72
C ALA A 276 3.04 12.75 -1.56
N ALA A 277 2.43 12.65 -0.38
CA ALA A 277 3.01 11.92 0.76
C ALA A 277 3.14 10.43 0.46
N TRP A 278 2.10 9.84 -0.15
CA TRP A 278 2.11 8.47 -0.64
C TRP A 278 3.18 8.26 -1.71
N TRP A 279 3.34 9.20 -2.64
CA TRP A 279 4.39 9.13 -3.66
C TRP A 279 5.80 9.04 -3.04
N MET A 280 6.06 9.87 -2.03
CA MET A 280 7.36 9.95 -1.37
C MET A 280 7.63 8.80 -0.40
N THR A 281 6.61 8.33 0.33
CA THR A 281 6.81 7.44 1.49
C THR A 281 6.03 6.14 1.45
N GLY A 282 5.06 6.02 0.55
CA GLY A 282 4.03 4.97 0.56
C GLY A 282 2.91 5.19 1.56
N ASP A 283 2.97 6.23 2.40
CA ASP A 283 1.98 6.53 3.44
C ASP A 283 1.35 7.92 3.22
N PRO A 284 0.05 7.99 2.87
CA PRO A 284 -0.64 9.26 2.61
C PRO A 284 -0.84 10.10 3.87
N THR A 285 -0.85 9.48 5.06
CA THR A 285 -1.14 10.18 6.32
C THR A 285 0.01 11.05 6.79
N ARG A 286 1.22 10.84 6.24
CA ARG A 286 2.41 11.60 6.57
C ARG A 286 2.46 12.98 5.94
N TYR A 287 1.45 13.42 5.19
CA TYR A 287 1.51 14.65 4.37
C TYR A 287 1.95 15.93 5.11
N SER A 288 1.66 16.04 6.41
CA SER A 288 2.00 17.19 7.26
C SER A 288 3.21 16.95 8.18
N SER A 289 3.90 15.81 8.07
CA SER A 289 5.07 15.52 8.90
C SER A 289 6.27 16.39 8.50
N ASN A 290 7.16 16.71 9.44
CA ASN A 290 8.33 17.58 9.17
C ASN A 290 9.19 17.11 7.99
N GLU A 291 9.32 15.79 7.79
CA GLU A 291 10.12 15.21 6.71
C GLU A 291 9.51 15.38 5.32
N THR A 292 8.18 15.40 5.22
CA THR A 292 7.42 15.31 3.96
C THR A 292 6.68 16.60 3.63
N ALA A 293 6.31 17.40 4.63
CA ALA A 293 5.54 18.63 4.48
C ALA A 293 6.15 19.60 3.45
N PRO A 294 7.48 19.83 3.41
CA PRO A 294 8.06 20.69 2.39
C PRO A 294 7.80 20.19 0.97
N TYR A 295 7.87 18.88 0.75
CA TYR A 295 7.61 18.28 -0.55
C TYR A 295 6.12 18.30 -0.92
N THR A 296 5.24 17.90 0.00
CA THR A 296 3.79 17.86 -0.27
C THR A 296 3.20 19.24 -0.50
N GLN A 297 3.71 20.27 0.19
CA GLN A 297 3.36 21.67 -0.05
C GLN A 297 3.84 22.13 -1.43
N LYS A 298 5.07 21.77 -1.82
CA LYS A 298 5.61 22.10 -3.14
C LYS A 298 4.78 21.47 -4.28
N VAL A 299 4.37 20.21 -4.13
CA VAL A 299 3.49 19.54 -5.10
C VAL A 299 2.12 20.23 -5.16
N LEU A 300 1.54 20.58 -4.01
CA LEU A 300 0.25 21.28 -3.98
C LEU A 300 0.33 22.64 -4.69
N ALA A 301 1.41 23.40 -4.50
CA ALA A 301 1.60 24.69 -5.17
C ALA A 301 1.61 24.53 -6.71
N PHE A 302 2.44 23.63 -7.25
CA PHE A 302 2.46 23.37 -8.69
C PHE A 302 1.10 22.86 -9.22
N TYR A 303 0.43 22.01 -8.43
CA TYR A 303 -0.90 21.53 -8.79
C TYR A 303 -1.90 22.68 -8.93
N GLN A 304 -1.91 23.60 -7.98
CA GLN A 304 -2.82 24.76 -7.99
C GLN A 304 -2.52 25.70 -9.15
N ASP A 305 -1.26 25.93 -9.48
CA ASP A 305 -0.85 26.73 -10.64
C ASP A 305 -1.38 26.11 -11.94
N LEU A 306 -1.13 24.81 -12.15
CA LEU A 306 -1.60 24.05 -13.32
C LEU A 306 -3.13 23.99 -13.43
N ARG A 307 -3.85 24.06 -12.30
CA ARG A 307 -5.32 24.07 -12.26
C ARG A 307 -5.91 25.46 -12.51
N SER A 308 -5.12 26.51 -12.26
CA SER A 308 -5.50 27.91 -12.46
C SER A 308 -5.21 28.39 -13.89
N GLU A 309 -4.22 27.77 -14.55
CA GLU A 309 -3.98 27.96 -15.98
C GLU A 309 -5.13 27.36 -16.80
N LYS A 310 -6.10 28.22 -17.15
CA LYS A 310 -7.14 27.94 -18.15
C LYS A 310 -6.43 27.48 -19.43
N PRO A 311 -6.85 26.40 -20.12
CA PRO A 311 -6.30 26.07 -21.42
C PRO A 311 -6.41 27.31 -22.29
N ALA A 312 -5.30 27.76 -22.86
CA ALA A 312 -5.33 28.74 -23.92
C ALA A 312 -6.30 28.18 -24.97
N GLN A 313 -7.44 28.86 -25.10
CA GLN A 313 -8.36 28.64 -26.19
C GLN A 313 -7.49 28.71 -27.46
N PRO A 314 -7.46 27.66 -28.31
CA PRO A 314 -6.64 27.72 -29.50
C PRO A 314 -7.04 28.99 -30.23
N ALA A 315 -6.06 29.87 -30.46
CA ALA A 315 -6.23 31.02 -31.31
C ALA A 315 -6.96 30.53 -32.56
N GLN A 316 -8.12 31.12 -32.86
CA GLN A 316 -8.85 30.80 -34.07
C GLN A 316 -7.86 30.92 -35.22
N ALA A 317 -7.46 29.77 -35.75
CA ALA A 317 -6.70 29.72 -36.98
C ALA A 317 -7.59 30.38 -38.01
N THR A 318 -7.17 31.56 -38.48
CA THR A 318 -7.75 32.25 -39.60
C THR A 318 -7.92 31.23 -40.71
N GLN A 319 -9.17 30.90 -41.05
CA GLN A 319 -9.47 29.97 -42.13
C GLN A 319 -8.77 30.47 -43.39
N PRO A 320 -7.92 29.66 -44.05
CA PRO A 320 -7.46 30.00 -45.38
C PRO A 320 -8.68 30.01 -46.30
N ALA A 321 -8.78 31.07 -47.11
CA ALA A 321 -9.86 31.25 -48.08
C ALA A 321 -10.03 30.00 -48.94
N GLN A 322 -11.27 29.50 -49.02
CA GLN A 322 -11.64 28.42 -49.92
C GLN A 322 -11.32 28.81 -51.37
N PRO A 323 -10.60 27.97 -52.14
CA PRO A 323 -10.48 28.19 -53.57
C PRO A 323 -11.84 27.95 -54.24
N ALA A 324 -12.21 28.85 -55.15
CA ALA A 324 -13.44 28.79 -55.92
C ALA A 324 -13.56 27.46 -56.67
N GLN A 325 -14.70 26.77 -56.51
CA GLN A 325 -15.00 25.55 -57.25
C GLN A 325 -15.24 25.87 -58.74
N PRO A 326 -14.65 25.09 -59.67
CA PRO A 326 -14.98 25.21 -61.09
C PRO A 326 -16.39 24.64 -61.36
N LYS A 327 -17.23 25.44 -62.02
CA LYS A 327 -18.53 25.01 -62.55
C LYS A 327 -18.32 23.93 -63.60
N PHE A 328 -18.79 22.72 -63.35
CA PHE A 328 -18.97 21.70 -64.39
C PHE A 328 -20.39 21.77 -64.95
N LEU A 329 -20.48 21.91 -66.27
CA LEU A 329 -21.70 21.84 -67.07
C LEU A 329 -22.18 20.39 -67.20
N PRO A 330 -23.50 20.16 -67.39
CA PRO A 330 -24.07 18.82 -67.44
C PRO A 330 -23.84 18.19 -68.82
N HIS A 331 -23.46 16.91 -68.83
CA HIS A 331 -23.59 16.07 -70.01
C HIS A 331 -24.55 14.91 -69.71
N ILE A 332 -25.73 15.03 -70.34
CA ILE A 332 -26.68 14.02 -70.84
C ILE A 332 -27.18 12.99 -69.84
#